data_AF-A0A2X1B7D6-F1
#
_entry.id   AF-A0A2X1B7D6-F1
#
_cell.length_a   1.000
_cell.length_b   1.000
_cell.length_c   1.000
_cell.angle_alpha   90.00
_cell.angle_beta   90.00
_cell.angle_gamma   90.00
#
_symmetry.space_group_name_H-M   'P 1'
#
loop_
_entity.id
_entity.type
_entity.pdbx_description
1 polymer ?
#
loop_
_entity_poly.entity_id
_entity_poly.type
_entity_poly.pdbx_seq_one_letter_code
_entity_poly.pdbx_strand_id
1 'polypeptide(L)'
;MKRLMIVGGAFAAAALLSSCTTMSKDECLAGAWGEKGYVDGSSGYPMTRLDDHTKACAKFQIAPNPAAYGSAREDGLRTYCTFRRGWEEGRAGNA
;
A
#
# COMPACT_ATOMS: atom_id res chain seq x y z
N MET A 1 28.87 -40.84 33.41
CA MET A 1 27.96 -39.75 33.79
C MET A 1 28.41 -38.51 33.04
N LYS A 2 27.67 -37.85 32.16
CA LYS A 2 26.39 -38.13 31.50
C LYS A 2 26.54 -37.47 30.12
N ARG A 3 26.39 -38.26 29.07
CA ARG A 3 26.27 -37.77 27.69
C ARG A 3 25.03 -36.89 27.63
N LEU A 4 25.18 -35.63 27.25
CA LEU A 4 24.10 -34.91 26.57
C LEU A 4 24.73 -34.16 25.40
N MET A 5 24.81 -34.88 24.30
CA MET A 5 24.74 -34.29 22.97
C MET A 5 23.44 -33.48 22.94
N ILE A 6 23.52 -32.15 22.95
CA ILE A 6 22.42 -31.31 22.48
C ILE A 6 22.55 -31.27 20.95
N VAL A 7 22.24 -32.41 20.34
CA VAL A 7 21.56 -32.44 19.05
C VAL A 7 20.13 -32.09 19.40
N GLY A 8 19.73 -30.83 19.21
CA GLY A 8 18.46 -30.38 19.80
C GLY A 8 18.08 -28.97 19.38
N GLY A 9 17.74 -28.82 18.09
CA GLY A 9 16.79 -27.81 17.63
C GLY A 9 17.15 -26.36 17.92
N ALA A 10 18.20 -25.84 17.29
CA ALA A 10 18.22 -24.42 16.97
C ALA A 10 17.14 -24.17 15.91
N PHE A 11 15.88 -24.07 16.34
CA PHE A 11 14.78 -23.58 15.51
C PHE A 11 15.03 -22.08 15.31
N ALA A 12 15.94 -21.75 14.40
CA ALA A 12 16.09 -20.42 13.87
C ALA A 12 14.83 -20.14 13.04
N ALA A 13 13.75 -19.77 13.74
CA ALA A 13 12.56 -19.21 13.12
C ALA A 13 12.95 -17.82 12.58
N ALA A 14 13.55 -17.81 11.39
CA ALA A 14 13.66 -16.61 10.58
C ALA A 14 12.22 -16.20 10.22
N ALA A 15 11.62 -15.37 11.06
CA ALA A 15 10.34 -14.75 10.78
C ALA A 15 10.51 -13.93 9.50
N LEU A 16 9.99 -14.45 8.38
CA LEU A 16 9.84 -13.69 7.15
C LEU A 16 8.83 -12.57 7.46
N LEU A 17 9.35 -11.41 7.81
CA LEU A 17 8.57 -10.18 7.89
C LEU A 17 8.15 -9.84 6.46
N SER A 18 7.02 -10.38 6.02
CA SER A 18 6.33 -9.90 4.84
C SER A 18 5.96 -8.45 5.11
N SER A 19 6.72 -7.53 4.52
CA SER A 19 6.37 -6.11 4.55
C SER A 19 5.09 -5.96 3.74
N CYS A 20 4.02 -5.44 4.36
CA CYS A 20 2.83 -5.03 3.63
C CYS A 20 3.26 -4.00 2.57
N THR A 21 3.12 -4.36 1.30
CA THR A 21 3.36 -3.46 0.17
C THR A 21 2.02 -2.99 -0.37
N THR A 22 1.98 -1.75 -0.86
CA THR A 22 0.75 -1.14 -1.38
C THR A 22 0.43 -1.56 -2.82
N MET A 23 1.38 -2.21 -3.50
CA MET A 23 1.26 -2.78 -4.83
C MET A 23 2.09 -4.06 -4.98
N SER A 24 1.52 -5.03 -5.69
CA SER A 24 2.18 -6.24 -6.17
C SER A 24 3.09 -5.95 -7.38
N LYS A 25 3.94 -6.93 -7.73
CA LYS A 25 4.80 -6.85 -8.93
C LYS A 25 3.96 -6.66 -10.20
N ASP A 26 2.87 -7.40 -10.32
CA ASP A 26 2.03 -7.37 -11.52
C ASP A 26 1.29 -6.04 -11.65
N GLU A 27 0.82 -5.46 -10.54
CA GLU A 27 0.26 -4.11 -10.54
C GLU A 27 1.30 -3.05 -10.97
N CYS A 28 2.55 -3.16 -10.49
CA CYS A 28 3.63 -2.27 -10.91
C CYS A 28 3.90 -2.39 -12.41
N LEU A 29 3.96 -3.63 -12.92
CA LEU A 29 4.22 -3.91 -14.34
C LEU A 29 3.07 -3.47 -15.25
N ALA A 30 1.83 -3.58 -14.79
CA ALA A 30 0.66 -3.09 -15.53
C ALA A 30 0.73 -1.57 -15.76
N GLY A 31 1.35 -0.82 -14.84
CA GLY A 31 1.58 0.62 -15.01
C GLY A 31 0.30 1.45 -15.12
N ALA A 32 -0.83 0.93 -14.63
CA ALA A 32 -2.15 1.56 -14.68
C ALA A 32 -2.30 2.68 -13.63
N TRP A 33 -1.38 3.65 -13.64
CA TRP A 33 -1.26 4.69 -12.62
C TRP A 33 -2.49 5.59 -12.49
N GLY A 34 -3.19 5.84 -13.58
CA GLY A 34 -4.45 6.59 -13.55
C GLY A 34 -5.56 5.82 -12.81
N GLU A 35 -5.75 4.54 -13.12
CA GLU A 35 -6.73 3.71 -12.42
C GLU A 35 -6.41 3.59 -10.93
N LYS A 36 -5.13 3.33 -10.61
CA LYS A 36 -4.68 3.27 -9.21
C LYS A 36 -4.94 4.59 -8.48
N GLY A 37 -4.62 5.72 -9.13
CA GLY A 37 -4.90 7.06 -8.62
C GLY A 37 -6.37 7.28 -8.32
N TYR A 38 -7.25 6.96 -9.28
CA TYR A 38 -8.70 7.06 -9.09
C TYR A 38 -9.21 6.22 -7.93
N VAL A 39 -8.79 4.95 -7.83
CA VAL A 39 -9.16 4.06 -6.73
C VAL A 39 -8.70 4.62 -5.39
N ASP A 40 -7.45 5.09 -5.31
CA ASP A 40 -6.90 5.66 -4.08
C ASP A 40 -7.63 6.95 -3.68
N GLY A 41 -7.96 7.81 -4.65
CA GLY A 41 -8.76 9.02 -4.43
C GLY A 41 -10.17 8.71 -3.97
N SER A 42 -10.84 7.72 -4.59
CA SER A 42 -12.18 7.28 -4.20
C SER A 42 -12.23 6.63 -2.81
N SER A 43 -11.07 6.19 -2.32
CA SER A 43 -10.86 5.65 -0.97
C SER A 43 -10.36 6.71 0.03
N GLY A 44 -10.20 7.96 -0.40
CA GLY A 44 -9.77 9.06 0.46
C GLY A 44 -8.28 9.08 0.81
N TYR A 45 -7.43 8.27 0.15
CA TYR A 45 -6.01 8.23 0.49
C TYR A 45 -5.30 9.55 0.12
N PRO A 46 -4.32 10.00 0.95
CA PRO A 46 -3.54 11.20 0.68
C PRO A 46 -2.59 11.02 -0.51
N MET A 47 -2.08 12.13 -1.07
CA MET A 47 -1.10 12.06 -2.17
C MET A 47 0.18 11.32 -1.79
N THR A 48 0.57 11.35 -0.50
CA THR A 48 1.71 10.61 0.05
C THR A 48 1.60 9.09 -0.13
N ARG A 49 0.40 8.55 -0.39
CA ARG A 49 0.18 7.16 -0.77
C ARG A 49 0.98 6.77 -2.03
N LEU A 50 1.21 7.71 -2.94
CA LEU A 50 2.06 7.47 -4.12
C LEU A 50 3.51 7.15 -3.74
N ASP A 51 4.01 7.72 -2.65
CA ASP A 51 5.38 7.44 -2.18
C ASP A 51 5.50 5.99 -1.71
N ASP A 52 4.44 5.44 -1.11
CA ASP A 52 4.41 4.04 -0.69
C ASP A 52 4.36 3.11 -1.91
N HIS A 53 3.58 3.44 -2.93
CA HIS A 53 3.60 2.74 -4.23
C HIS A 53 4.98 2.83 -4.88
N THR A 54 5.62 3.99 -4.81
CA THR A 54 6.99 4.20 -5.32
C THR A 54 7.97 3.26 -4.65
N LYS A 55 7.94 3.17 -3.30
CA LYS A 55 8.79 2.24 -2.55
C LYS A 55 8.51 0.78 -2.90
N ALA A 56 7.24 0.41 -3.12
CA ALA A 56 6.85 -0.94 -3.50
C ALA A 56 7.39 -1.31 -4.89
N CYS A 57 7.17 -0.45 -5.89
CA CYS A 57 7.55 -0.69 -7.28
C CYS A 57 9.05 -0.49 -7.57
N ALA A 58 9.76 0.29 -6.76
CA ALA A 58 11.21 0.45 -6.86
C ALA A 58 11.98 -0.88 -6.71
N LYS A 59 11.43 -1.86 -5.97
CA LYS A 59 11.98 -3.23 -5.86
C LYS A 59 12.06 -3.94 -7.22
N PHE A 60 11.25 -3.50 -8.18
CA PHE A 60 11.17 -4.02 -9.54
C PHE A 60 11.70 -3.04 -10.57
N GLN A 61 12.38 -1.96 -10.13
CA GLN A 61 12.89 -0.87 -10.97
C GLN A 61 11.82 -0.16 -11.81
N ILE A 62 10.59 -0.08 -11.30
CA ILE A 62 9.48 0.60 -11.95
C ILE A 62 9.20 1.90 -11.19
N ALA A 63 9.17 3.01 -11.92
CA ALA A 63 8.81 4.31 -11.40
C ALA A 63 7.33 4.66 -11.74
N PRO A 64 6.62 5.36 -10.85
CA PRO A 64 5.26 5.80 -11.14
C PRO A 64 5.20 6.92 -12.17
N ASN A 65 4.00 7.15 -12.71
CA ASN A 65 3.64 8.37 -13.43
C ASN A 65 2.83 9.30 -12.50
N PRO A 66 3.44 10.32 -11.88
CA PRO A 66 2.76 11.16 -10.89
C PRO A 66 1.64 12.02 -11.48
N ALA A 67 1.76 12.42 -12.75
CA ALA A 67 0.75 13.25 -13.41
C ALA A 67 -0.54 12.44 -13.66
N ALA A 68 -0.40 11.23 -14.18
CA ALA A 68 -1.54 10.32 -14.41
C ALA A 68 -2.21 9.91 -13.08
N TYR A 69 -1.40 9.53 -12.08
CA TYR A 69 -1.92 9.18 -10.76
C TYR A 69 -2.61 10.37 -10.08
N GLY A 70 -1.95 11.53 -10.05
CA GLY A 70 -2.45 12.72 -9.36
C GLY A 70 -3.75 13.23 -9.96
N SER A 71 -3.83 13.37 -11.28
CA SER A 71 -5.06 13.82 -11.95
C SER A 71 -6.24 12.90 -11.68
N ALA A 72 -6.05 11.58 -11.86
CA ALA A 72 -7.11 10.61 -11.62
C ALA A 72 -7.49 10.49 -10.13
N ARG A 73 -6.53 10.68 -9.21
CA ARG A 73 -6.80 10.75 -7.77
C ARG A 73 -7.71 11.92 -7.42
N GLU A 74 -7.47 13.09 -8.00
CA GLU A 74 -8.37 14.24 -7.80
C GLU A 74 -9.79 13.95 -8.31
N ASP A 75 -9.92 13.25 -9.43
CA ASP A 75 -11.24 12.80 -9.92
C ASP A 75 -11.89 11.78 -8.96
N GLY A 76 -11.12 10.81 -8.45
CA GLY A 76 -11.59 9.86 -7.44
C GLY A 76 -12.03 10.56 -6.15
N LEU A 77 -11.28 11.57 -5.69
CA LEU A 77 -11.61 12.34 -4.50
C LEU A 77 -12.95 13.03 -4.58
N ARG A 78 -13.42 13.43 -5.78
CA ARG A 78 -14.76 14.02 -5.94
C ARG A 78 -15.87 13.04 -5.55
N THR A 79 -15.62 11.73 -5.66
CA THR A 79 -16.55 10.68 -5.22
C THR A 79 -16.48 10.42 -3.72
N TYR A 80 -15.30 10.64 -3.12
CA TYR A 80 -15.08 10.49 -1.68
C TYR A 80 -15.59 11.71 -0.89
N CYS A 81 -15.22 12.91 -1.33
CA CYS A 81 -15.49 14.21 -0.70
C CYS A 81 -16.94 14.67 -0.88
N THR A 82 -17.87 13.91 -0.30
CA THR A 82 -19.30 14.25 -0.26
C THR A 82 -19.72 14.60 1.16
N PHE A 83 -20.78 15.42 1.30
CA PHE A 83 -21.34 15.76 2.62
C PHE A 83 -21.68 14.49 3.44
N ARG A 84 -22.32 13.51 2.80
CA ARG A 84 -22.72 12.26 3.45
C ARG A 84 -21.49 11.50 3.95
N ARG A 85 -20.45 11.35 3.13
CA ARG A 85 -19.21 10.68 3.56
C ARG A 85 -18.55 11.43 4.70
N GLY A 86 -18.43 12.76 4.62
CA GLY A 86 -17.87 13.57 5.71
C GLY A 86 -18.61 13.39 7.04
N TRP A 87 -19.94 13.31 7.02
CA TRP A 87 -20.72 12.98 8.21
C TRP A 87 -20.49 11.55 8.71
N GLU A 88 -20.43 10.57 7.81
CA GLU A 88 -20.11 9.16 8.15
C GLU A 88 -18.73 9.04 8.82
N GLU A 89 -17.69 9.64 8.22
CA GLU A 89 -16.31 9.62 8.74
C GLU A 89 -16.20 10.32 10.09
N GLY A 90 -16.84 11.49 10.24
CA GLY A 90 -16.86 12.23 11.51
C GLY A 90 -17.51 11.44 12.63
N ARG A 91 -18.61 10.72 12.36
CA ARG A 91 -19.23 9.82 13.35
C ARG A 91 -18.38 8.59 13.66
N ALA A 92 -17.59 8.12 12.70
CA ALA A 92 -16.69 6.99 12.88
C ALA A 92 -15.39 7.38 13.64
N GLY A 93 -15.12 8.67 13.81
CA GLY A 93 -13.90 9.17 14.46
C GLY A 93 -12.67 9.22 13.53
N ASN A 94 -12.90 9.27 12.21
CA ASN A 94 -11.84 9.31 11.19
C ASN A 94 -11.48 10.75 10.77
N ALA A 95 -11.84 11.76 11.58
CA ALA A 95 -11.63 13.18 11.31
C ALA A 95 -10.24 13.68 11.72
#